data_AF-A0A7Z9UNU7-F1
#
_entry.id   AF-A0A7Z9UNU7-F1
#
_cell.length_a   1.000
_cell.length_b   1.000
_cell.length_c   1.000
_cell.angle_alpha   90.00
_cell.angle_beta   90.00
_cell.angle_gamma   90.00
#
_symmetry.space_group_name_H-M   'P 1'
#
loop_
_entity.id
_entity.type
_entity.pdbx_description
1 polymer ?
#
loop_
_entity_poly.entity_id
_entity_poly.type
_entity_poly.pdbx_seq_one_letter_code
_entity_poly.pdbx_strand_id
1 'polypeptide(L)'
;MGRKLLSLIVIFNLIIPSYAFGEGEEAPSEEPATYDVISLKKGELAPFDGVFFSTAAAAKIAVDKKFEGAECDLRIGYELHIQEQRYELQLGYKDIEIKSWESRYEQMMILKTAENDRLYDLVMKKKPDPAPWLVALGFGIGTVTSLGIFALSTEIVK
;
A
#
# COMPACT_ATOMS: atom_id res chain seq x y z
N MET A 1 -22.88 -19.68 13.72
CA MET A 1 -21.98 -19.50 14.89
C MET A 1 -20.50 -19.39 14.52
N GLY A 2 -20.00 -20.09 13.49
CA GLY A 2 -18.55 -20.13 13.17
C GLY A 2 -17.87 -18.79 12.86
N ARG A 3 -18.55 -17.84 12.18
CA ARG A 3 -17.96 -16.52 11.88
C ARG A 3 -17.70 -15.66 13.12
N LYS A 4 -18.54 -15.77 14.15
CA LYS A 4 -18.35 -15.04 15.42
C LYS A 4 -17.21 -15.64 16.25
N LEU A 5 -17.05 -16.97 16.19
CA LEU A 5 -15.95 -17.70 16.82
C LEU A 5 -14.59 -17.35 16.18
N LEU A 6 -14.52 -17.31 14.85
CA LEU A 6 -13.32 -16.88 14.12
C LEU A 6 -12.93 -15.43 14.42
N SER A 7 -13.91 -14.53 14.49
CA SER A 7 -13.66 -13.12 14.83
C SER A 7 -13.08 -12.96 16.25
N LEU A 8 -13.57 -13.74 17.22
CA LEU A 8 -13.07 -13.72 18.60
C LEU A 8 -11.62 -14.23 18.69
N ILE A 9 -11.27 -15.26 17.92
CA ILE A 9 -9.92 -15.82 17.88
C ILE A 9 -8.91 -14.81 17.32
N VAL A 10 -9.29 -14.05 16.27
CA VAL A 10 -8.41 -13.02 15.69
C VAL A 10 -8.19 -11.86 16.65
N ILE A 11 -9.25 -11.40 17.33
CA ILE A 11 -9.15 -10.32 18.32
C ILE A 11 -8.29 -10.73 19.52
N PHE A 12 -8.41 -11.98 19.98
CA PHE A 12 -7.61 -12.51 21.08
C PHE A 12 -6.10 -12.55 20.75
N ASN A 13 -5.74 -12.90 19.51
CA ASN A 13 -4.35 -12.88 19.04
C ASN A 13 -3.78 -11.46 18.81
N LEU A 14 -4.63 -10.44 18.70
CA LEU A 14 -4.21 -9.04 18.56
C LEU A 14 -3.99 -8.35 19.92
N ILE A 15 -4.70 -8.78 20.97
CA ILE A 15 -4.60 -8.22 22.32
C ILE A 15 -3.50 -8.88 23.13
N ILE A 16 -3.24 -10.16 22.88
CA ILE A 16 -2.10 -10.88 23.45
C ILE A 16 -1.07 -10.99 22.32
N PRO A 17 -0.11 -10.05 22.20
CA PRO A 17 1.03 -10.31 21.35
C PRO A 17 1.61 -11.64 21.83
N SER A 18 1.76 -12.60 20.92
CA SER A 18 2.55 -13.79 21.20
C SER A 18 3.89 -13.28 21.73
N TYR A 19 4.09 -13.40 23.05
CA TYR A 19 5.40 -13.29 23.65
C TYR A 19 6.15 -14.47 23.04
N ALA A 20 6.77 -14.24 21.88
CA ALA A 20 7.91 -15.00 21.48
C ALA A 20 8.89 -14.73 22.62
N PHE A 21 9.02 -15.70 23.51
CA PHE A 21 10.23 -15.92 24.27
C PHE A 21 11.33 -16.15 23.22
N GLY A 22 11.76 -15.07 22.54
CA GLY A 22 13.18 -14.93 22.36
C GLY A 22 13.70 -14.88 23.80
N GLU A 23 14.65 -15.73 24.12
CA GLU A 23 15.48 -15.59 25.31
C GLU A 23 16.18 -14.22 25.21
N GLY A 24 15.42 -13.15 25.44
CA GLY A 24 15.90 -11.91 26.01
C GLY A 24 16.14 -12.24 27.46
N GLU A 25 17.21 -12.98 27.69
CA GLU A 25 17.96 -12.86 28.93
C GLU A 25 18.21 -11.36 29.05
N GLU A 26 17.51 -10.72 30.00
CA GLU A 26 17.83 -9.38 30.42
C GLU A 26 19.33 -9.40 30.66
N ALA A 27 20.08 -8.74 29.77
CA ALA A 27 21.52 -8.68 29.87
C ALA A 27 21.80 -8.26 31.31
N PRO A 28 22.46 -9.12 32.11
CA PRO A 28 22.89 -8.72 33.45
C PRO A 28 23.61 -7.40 33.23
N SER A 29 23.28 -6.37 34.00
CA SER A 29 23.96 -5.09 33.94
C SER A 29 25.46 -5.37 33.92
N GLU A 30 26.07 -5.27 32.74
CA GLU A 30 27.49 -5.55 32.56
C GLU A 30 28.19 -4.37 33.22
N GLU A 31 28.43 -4.49 34.52
CA GLU A 31 29.56 -3.80 35.11
C GLU A 31 30.75 -4.04 34.17
N PRO A 32 31.51 -3.01 33.79
CA PRO A 32 32.54 -3.13 32.78
C PRO A 32 33.45 -4.28 33.19
N ALA A 33 33.37 -5.39 32.46
CA ALA A 33 34.11 -6.60 32.77
C ALA A 33 35.59 -6.22 32.81
N THR A 34 36.11 -6.06 34.02
CA THR A 34 37.47 -5.60 34.23
C THR A 34 38.35 -6.81 34.02
N TYR A 35 38.91 -6.92 32.82
CA TYR A 35 39.81 -8.02 32.48
C TYR A 35 41.17 -7.78 33.14
N ASP A 36 41.46 -8.52 34.22
CA ASP A 36 42.80 -8.51 34.82
C ASP A 36 43.74 -9.40 33.99
N VAL A 37 44.60 -8.74 33.21
CA VAL A 37 45.63 -9.41 32.41
C VAL A 37 46.81 -9.79 33.30
N ILE A 38 46.89 -11.07 33.68
CA ILE A 38 48.00 -11.61 34.47
C ILE A 38 49.05 -12.21 33.54
N SER A 39 50.30 -11.76 33.65
CA SER A 39 51.43 -12.34 32.90
C SER A 39 52.04 -13.49 33.70
N LEU A 40 52.06 -14.68 33.10
CA LEU A 40 52.70 -15.87 33.66
C LEU A 40 54.03 -16.15 32.97
N LYS A 41 55.04 -16.53 33.75
CA LYS A 41 56.34 -16.96 33.24
C LYS A 41 56.41 -18.48 33.10
N LYS A 42 57.33 -18.95 32.25
CA LYS A 42 57.54 -20.38 31.99
C LYS A 42 57.86 -21.11 33.30
N GLY A 43 57.01 -22.06 33.67
CA GLY A 43 57.17 -22.90 34.87
C GLY A 43 56.34 -22.46 36.08
N GLU A 44 55.62 -21.33 36.00
CA GLU A 44 54.64 -20.95 37.02
C GLU A 44 53.34 -21.76 36.86
N LEU A 45 52.74 -22.14 38.00
CA LEU A 45 51.44 -22.80 38.03
C LEU A 45 50.36 -21.79 37.64
N ALA A 46 49.50 -22.20 36.70
CA ALA A 46 48.36 -21.38 36.31
C ALA A 46 47.35 -21.29 37.47
N PRO A 47 46.85 -20.10 37.79
CA PRO A 47 45.91 -19.90 38.89
C PRO A 47 44.52 -20.48 38.59
N PHE A 48 44.19 -20.71 37.32
CA PHE A 48 42.96 -21.33 36.86
C PHE A 48 43.20 -22.05 35.52
N ASP A 49 42.35 -23.03 35.21
CA ASP A 49 42.36 -23.71 33.92
C ASP A 49 41.78 -22.80 32.83
N GLY A 50 42.48 -22.65 31.70
CA GLY A 50 42.06 -21.78 30.62
C GLY A 50 43.02 -21.75 29.42
N VAL A 51 42.71 -20.90 28.44
CA VAL A 51 43.52 -20.69 27.24
C VAL A 51 44.36 -19.43 27.43
N PHE A 52 45.69 -19.56 27.29
CA PHE A 52 46.60 -18.44 27.40
C PHE A 52 46.66 -17.64 26.09
N PHE A 53 46.33 -16.37 26.17
CA PHE A 53 46.51 -15.43 25.08
C PHE A 53 47.88 -14.75 25.17
N SER A 54 48.48 -14.43 24.02
CA SER A 54 49.57 -13.46 24.01
C SER A 54 49.05 -12.11 24.48
N THR A 55 49.93 -11.27 25.03
CA THR A 55 49.56 -9.91 25.48
C THR A 55 48.89 -9.10 24.36
N ALA A 56 49.37 -9.26 23.12
CA ALA A 56 48.77 -8.64 21.94
C ALA A 56 47.37 -9.20 21.63
N ALA A 57 47.16 -10.51 21.76
CA ALA A 57 45.84 -11.12 21.53
C ALA A 57 44.84 -10.73 22.62
N ALA A 58 45.26 -10.70 23.88
CA ALA A 58 44.42 -10.26 25.01
C ALA A 58 44.02 -8.78 24.87
N ALA A 59 44.97 -7.90 24.53
CA ALA A 59 44.70 -6.49 24.29
C ALA A 59 43.71 -6.29 23.13
N LYS A 60 43.86 -7.05 22.05
CA LYS A 60 42.94 -7.00 20.91
C LYS A 60 41.53 -7.43 21.32
N ILE A 61 41.37 -8.57 22.00
CA ILE A 61 40.05 -9.07 22.44
C ILE A 61 39.38 -8.06 23.37
N ALA A 62 40.12 -7.46 24.30
CA ALA A 62 39.59 -6.45 25.22
C ALA A 62 39.12 -5.18 24.48
N VAL A 63 39.87 -4.73 23.47
CA VAL A 63 39.48 -3.58 22.64
C VAL A 63 38.27 -3.92 21.76
N ASP A 64 38.30 -5.05 21.06
CA ASP A 64 37.22 -5.51 20.20
C ASP A 64 35.91 -5.63 21.00
N LYS A 65 35.98 -6.24 22.21
CA LYS A 65 34.81 -6.37 23.09
C LYS A 65 34.30 -5.01 23.59
N LYS A 66 35.20 -4.07 23.89
CA LYS A 66 34.84 -2.71 24.33
C LYS A 66 34.11 -1.92 23.25
N PHE A 67 34.45 -2.12 21.97
CA PHE A 67 33.86 -1.37 20.86
C PHE A 67 32.77 -2.13 20.09
N GLU A 68 32.56 -3.42 20.37
CA GLU A 68 31.54 -4.25 19.74
C GLU A 68 30.15 -3.61 19.75
N GLY A 69 29.72 -3.07 20.90
CA GLY A 69 28.42 -2.40 21.02
C GLY A 69 28.33 -1.14 20.15
N ALA A 70 29.36 -0.29 20.18
CA ALA A 70 29.39 0.94 19.39
C ALA A 70 29.42 0.67 17.87
N GLU A 71 30.12 -0.38 17.43
CA GLU A 71 30.13 -0.80 16.03
C GLU A 71 28.77 -1.36 15.59
N CYS A 72 28.11 -2.13 16.45
CA CYS A 72 26.77 -2.64 16.20
C CYS A 72 25.76 -1.50 16.07
N ASP A 73 25.75 -0.57 17.02
CA ASP A 73 24.87 0.61 17.01
C ASP A 73 25.10 1.48 15.79
N LEU A 74 26.37 1.69 15.40
CA LEU A 74 26.70 2.45 14.20
C LEU A 74 26.19 1.77 12.93
N ARG A 75 26.32 0.45 12.83
CA ARG A 75 25.82 -0.32 11.69
C ARG A 75 24.30 -0.27 11.61
N ILE A 76 23.61 -0.54 12.73
CA ILE A 76 22.15 -0.51 12.79
C ILE A 76 21.65 0.90 12.45
N GLY A 77 22.27 1.94 13.02
CA GLY A 77 21.90 3.33 12.74
C GLY A 77 22.07 3.71 11.26
N TYR A 78 23.17 3.26 10.64
CA TYR A 78 23.40 3.47 9.22
C TYR A 78 22.35 2.76 8.35
N GLU A 79 22.06 1.49 8.63
CA GLU A 79 21.05 0.72 7.89
C GLU A 79 19.65 1.32 8.07
N LEU A 80 19.32 1.76 9.28
CA LEU A 80 18.04 2.41 9.59
C LEU A 80 17.89 3.71 8.81
N HIS A 81 18.92 4.56 8.77
CA HIS A 81 18.88 5.79 7.98
C HIS A 81 18.74 5.55 6.48
N ILE A 82 19.41 4.53 5.93
CA ILE A 82 19.22 4.16 4.53
C ILE A 82 17.78 3.70 4.27
N GLN A 83 17.20 2.93 5.19
CA GLN A 83 15.81 2.50 5.07
C GLN A 83 14.86 3.70 5.13
N GLU A 84 15.05 4.59 6.09
CA GLU A 84 14.27 5.82 6.26
C GLU A 84 14.27 6.66 4.97
N GLN A 85 15.46 6.99 4.44
CA GLN A 85 15.59 7.76 3.20
C GLN A 85 14.94 7.07 2.00
N ARG A 86 15.04 5.74 1.92
CA ARG A 86 14.38 4.97 0.86
C ARG A 86 12.87 5.05 0.97
N TYR A 87 12.32 4.93 2.18
CA TYR A 87 10.88 5.03 2.42
C TYR A 87 10.37 6.46 2.17
N GLU A 88 11.11 7.48 2.60
CA GLU A 88 10.79 8.88 2.33
C GLU A 88 10.74 9.15 0.83
N LEU A 89 11.73 8.67 0.07
CA LEU A 89 11.74 8.78 -1.38
C LEU A 89 10.55 8.05 -2.03
N GLN A 90 10.22 6.84 -1.57
CA GLN A 90 9.08 6.08 -2.07
C GLN A 90 7.76 6.79 -1.79
N LEU A 91 7.58 7.34 -0.59
CA LEU A 91 6.40 8.12 -0.22
C LEU A 91 6.29 9.38 -1.07
N GLY A 92 7.38 10.13 -1.24
CA GLY A 92 7.41 11.32 -2.09
C GLY A 92 7.08 11.00 -3.54
N TYR A 93 7.63 9.91 -4.08
CA TYR A 93 7.30 9.45 -5.43
C TYR A 93 5.81 9.11 -5.57
N LYS A 94 5.23 8.41 -4.58
CA LYS A 94 3.80 8.05 -4.60
C LYS A 94 2.89 9.27 -4.47
N ASP A 95 3.25 10.25 -3.66
CA ASP A 95 2.48 11.50 -3.56
C ASP A 95 2.49 12.26 -4.90
N ILE A 96 3.65 12.37 -5.55
CA ILE A 96 3.78 12.96 -6.89
C ILE A 96 2.93 12.19 -7.91
N GLU A 97 2.99 10.86 -7.88
CA GLU A 97 2.21 10.00 -8.77
C GLU A 97 0.70 10.26 -8.59
N ILE A 98 0.20 10.24 -7.35
CA ILE A 98 -1.22 10.49 -7.03
C ILE A 98 -1.64 11.88 -7.52
N LYS A 99 -0.89 12.93 -7.19
CA LYS A 99 -1.18 14.31 -7.62
C LYS A 99 -1.18 14.45 -9.14
N SER A 100 -0.27 13.75 -9.82
CA SER A 100 -0.23 13.75 -11.29
C SER A 100 -1.46 13.09 -11.89
N TRP A 101 -1.94 11.98 -11.32
CA TRP A 101 -3.15 11.30 -11.77
C TRP A 101 -4.40 12.13 -11.52
N GLU A 102 -4.51 12.74 -10.35
CA GLU A 102 -5.60 13.64 -9.98
C GLU A 102 -5.67 14.83 -10.95
N SER A 103 -4.56 15.51 -11.18
CA SER A 103 -4.52 16.66 -12.11
C SER A 103 -4.89 16.25 -13.54
N ARG A 104 -4.39 15.09 -14.02
CA ARG A 104 -4.75 14.58 -15.35
C ARG A 104 -6.23 14.25 -15.45
N TYR A 105 -6.82 13.66 -14.40
CA TYR A 105 -8.23 13.34 -14.37
C TYR A 105 -9.09 14.61 -14.35
N GLU A 106 -8.73 15.60 -13.53
CA GLU A 106 -9.41 16.89 -13.48
C GLU A 106 -9.37 17.60 -14.83
N GLN A 107 -8.20 17.69 -15.46
CA GLN A 107 -8.05 18.27 -16.80
C GLN A 107 -8.89 17.52 -17.85
N MET A 108 -8.91 16.18 -17.79
CA MET A 108 -9.74 15.35 -18.67
C MET A 108 -11.23 15.61 -18.46
N MET A 109 -11.67 15.74 -17.20
CA MET A 109 -13.06 16.03 -16.85
C MET A 109 -13.47 17.41 -17.34
N ILE A 110 -12.64 18.43 -17.12
CA ILE A 110 -12.88 19.79 -17.64
C ILE A 110 -13.04 19.75 -19.17
N LEU A 111 -12.14 19.08 -19.88
CA LEU A 111 -12.20 18.98 -21.34
C LEU A 111 -13.47 18.23 -21.81
N LYS A 112 -13.81 17.12 -21.15
CA LYS A 112 -15.03 16.35 -21.47
C LYS A 112 -16.29 17.18 -21.26
N THR A 113 -16.38 17.91 -20.15
CA THR A 113 -17.54 18.76 -19.86
C THR A 113 -17.65 19.87 -20.90
N ALA A 114 -16.55 20.54 -21.23
CA ALA A 114 -16.53 21.58 -22.26
C ALA A 114 -16.96 21.07 -23.63
N GLU A 115 -16.52 19.87 -24.03
CA GLU A 115 -16.93 19.27 -25.30
C GLU A 115 -18.40 18.84 -25.28
N ASN A 116 -18.88 18.30 -24.15
CA ASN A 116 -20.28 17.94 -24.00
C ASN A 116 -21.19 19.17 -24.09
N ASP A 117 -20.82 20.28 -23.46
CA ASP A 117 -21.55 21.55 -23.54
C ASP A 117 -21.55 22.08 -24.98
N ARG A 118 -20.40 22.01 -25.68
CA ARG A 118 -20.29 22.38 -27.10
C ARG A 118 -21.22 21.52 -27.97
N LEU A 119 -21.22 20.20 -27.78
CA LEU A 119 -22.07 19.29 -28.53
C LEU A 119 -23.56 19.52 -28.24
N TYR A 120 -23.91 19.74 -26.97
CA TYR A 120 -25.26 20.04 -26.56
C TYR A 120 -25.77 21.33 -27.21
N ASP A 121 -24.95 22.39 -27.21
CA ASP A 121 -25.27 23.65 -27.87
C ASP A 121 -25.44 23.50 -29.39
N LEU A 122 -24.59 22.70 -30.05
CA LEU A 122 -24.73 22.38 -31.47
C LEU A 122 -26.03 21.61 -31.78
N VAL A 123 -26.42 20.66 -30.92
CA VAL A 123 -27.67 19.90 -31.08
C VAL A 123 -28.88 20.80 -30.84
N MET A 124 -28.86 21.62 -29.79
CA MET A 124 -29.98 22.51 -29.45
C MET A 124 -30.17 23.65 -30.44
N LYS A 125 -29.08 24.17 -31.05
CA LYS A 125 -29.16 25.18 -32.11
C LYS A 125 -29.63 24.61 -33.45
N LYS A 126 -29.56 23.29 -33.66
CA LYS A 126 -30.07 22.65 -34.87
C LYS A 126 -31.60 22.59 -34.80
N LYS A 127 -32.29 23.25 -35.74
CA LYS A 127 -33.75 23.16 -35.86
C LYS A 127 -34.17 21.68 -35.96
N PRO A 128 -35.23 21.25 -35.26
CA PRO A 128 -35.70 19.87 -35.31
C PRO A 128 -36.04 19.52 -36.77
N ASP A 129 -35.54 18.37 -37.21
CA ASP A 129 -35.85 17.84 -38.54
C ASP A 129 -37.37 17.58 -38.62
N PRO A 130 -38.10 18.10 -39.63
CA PRO A 130 -39.52 17.82 -39.79
C PRO A 130 -39.81 16.35 -40.16
N ALA A 131 -38.80 15.56 -40.56
CA ALA A 131 -39.00 14.20 -41.05
C ALA A 131 -39.72 13.25 -40.06
N PRO A 132 -39.37 13.19 -38.75
CA PRO A 132 -40.06 12.31 -37.81
C PRO A 132 -41.54 12.67 -37.61
N TRP A 133 -41.87 13.96 -37.65
CA TRP A 133 -43.26 14.42 -37.59
C TRP A 133 -44.05 14.02 -38.83
N LEU A 134 -43.45 14.16 -40.02
CA LEU A 134 -44.07 13.75 -41.28
C LEU A 134 -44.32 12.23 -41.33
N VAL A 135 -43.39 11.43 -40.81
CA VAL A 135 -43.55 9.96 -40.71
C VAL A 135 -44.70 9.61 -39.75
N ALA A 136 -44.77 10.24 -38.58
CA ALA A 136 -45.85 10.01 -37.62
C ALA A 136 -47.23 10.37 -38.20
N LEU A 137 -47.32 11.48 -38.93
CA LEU A 137 -48.53 11.91 -39.62
C LEU A 137 -48.95 10.90 -40.71
N GLY A 138 -47.99 10.43 -41.52
CA GLY A 138 -48.25 9.41 -42.54
C GLY A 138 -48.78 8.10 -41.95
N PHE A 139 -48.20 7.65 -40.83
CA PHE A 139 -48.66 6.47 -40.11
C PHE A 139 -50.10 6.64 -39.57
N GLY A 140 -50.41 7.80 -38.99
CA GLY A 140 -51.75 8.11 -38.50
C GLY A 140 -52.79 8.08 -39.63
N ILE A 141 -52.50 8.70 -40.77
CA ILE A 141 -53.39 8.68 -41.93
C ILE A 141 -53.56 7.26 -42.46
N GLY A 142 -52.48 6.50 -42.58
CA GLY A 142 -52.52 5.12 -43.09
C GLY A 142 -53.34 4.19 -42.20
N THR A 143 -53.18 4.29 -40.88
CA THR A 143 -53.93 3.47 -39.91
C THR A 143 -55.43 3.79 -39.92
N VAL A 144 -55.80 5.07 -39.90
CA VAL A 144 -57.22 5.49 -40.00
C VAL A 144 -57.83 5.02 -41.32
N THR A 145 -57.10 5.16 -42.43
CA THR A 145 -57.57 4.72 -43.74
C THR A 145 -57.77 3.20 -43.80
N SER A 146 -56.83 2.43 -43.25
CA SER A 146 -56.93 0.97 -43.21
C SER A 146 -58.10 0.50 -42.35
N LEU A 147 -58.31 1.10 -41.18
CA LEU A 147 -59.46 0.79 -40.31
C LEU A 147 -60.78 1.15 -40.98
N GLY A 148 -60.85 2.28 -41.68
CA GLY A 148 -62.04 2.70 -42.43
C GLY A 148 -62.39 1.72 -43.54
N ILE A 149 -61.41 1.31 -44.36
CA ILE A 149 -61.62 0.31 -45.41
C ILE A 149 -62.04 -1.03 -44.80
N PHE A 150 -61.42 -1.45 -43.69
CA PHE A 150 -61.79 -2.69 -43.02
C PHE A 150 -63.24 -2.67 -42.51
N ALA A 151 -63.66 -1.59 -41.83
CA ALA A 151 -65.03 -1.43 -41.34
C ALA A 151 -66.06 -1.47 -42.47
N LEU A 152 -65.83 -0.71 -43.55
CA LEU A 152 -66.67 -0.74 -44.75
C LEU A 152 -66.73 -2.14 -45.38
N SER A 153 -65.59 -2.84 -45.44
CA SER A 153 -65.54 -4.20 -46.00
C SER A 153 -66.34 -5.20 -45.15
N THR A 154 -66.33 -5.06 -43.83
CA THR A 154 -67.10 -5.94 -42.93
C THR A 154 -68.61 -5.70 -43.00
N GLU A 155 -69.06 -4.49 -43.35
CA GLU A 155 -70.49 -4.19 -43.54
C GLU A 155 -71.04 -4.74 -44.86
N ILE A 156 -70.21 -4.83 -45.91
CA ILE A 156 -70.60 -5.35 -47.24
C ILE A 156 -70.74 -6.89 -47.23
N VAL A 157 -70.05 -7.59 -46.33
CA VAL A 157 -70.04 -9.05 -46.23
C VAL A 157 -71.21 -9.60 -45.37
N LYS A 158 -71.99 -8.72 -44.73
CA LYS A 158 -73.16 -9.07 -43.91
C LYS A 158 -74.46 -8.98 -44.69
#